data_AF-A0AAN6GZ29-F1
#
_entry.id   AF-A0AAN6GZ29-F1
#
_cell.length_a   1.000
_cell.length_b   1.000
_cell.length_c   1.000
_cell.angle_alpha   90.00
_cell.angle_beta   90.00
_cell.angle_gamma   90.00
#
_symmetry.space_group_name_H-M   'P 1'
#
loop_
_entity.id
_entity.type
_entity.pdbx_description
1 polymer ?
#
loop_
_entity_poly.entity_id
_entity_poly.type
_entity_poly.pdbx_seq_one_letter_code
_entity_poly.pdbx_strand_id
1 'polypeptide(L)' 'MTNRVLIQDGVAIKYGQVTRQEVANQRRAYQILDSNIVQVPFIYRYFTSEGTDYLVM' A
#
# COMPACT_ATOMS: atom_id res chain seq x y z
N MET A 1 14.10 -3.40 10.74
CA MET A 1 13.41 -2.10 10.63
C MET A 1 12.02 -2.37 10.11
N THR A 2 10.99 -1.79 10.73
CA THR A 2 9.59 -2.24 10.61
C THR A 2 8.79 -1.28 9.73
N ASN A 3 7.90 -1.80 8.88
CA ASN A 3 6.87 -0.97 8.24
C ASN A 3 5.81 -0.58 9.27
N ARG A 4 5.22 0.60 9.10
CA ARG A 4 4.14 1.11 9.97
C ARG A 4 2.91 1.36 9.14
N VAL A 5 1.74 1.28 9.77
CA VAL A 5 0.46 1.64 9.18
C VAL A 5 -0.20 2.68 10.07
N LEU A 6 -0.56 3.81 9.48
CA LEU A 6 -1.42 4.82 10.09
C LEU A 6 -2.79 4.73 9.40
N ILE A 7 -3.88 4.84 10.17
CA ILE A 7 -5.23 4.95 9.62
C ILE A 7 -5.85 6.23 10.15
N GLN A 8 -6.32 7.08 9.24
CA GLN A 8 -6.97 8.34 9.59
C GLN A 8 -8.05 8.65 8.54
N ASP A 9 -9.25 9.03 8.98
CA ASP A 9 -10.36 9.44 8.13
C ASP A 9 -10.67 8.46 6.99
N GLY A 10 -10.54 7.15 7.26
CA GLY A 10 -10.79 6.08 6.29
C GLY A 10 -9.66 5.83 5.29
N VAL A 11 -8.52 6.54 5.42
CA VAL A 11 -7.33 6.37 4.59
C VAL A 11 -6.26 5.62 5.38
N ALA A 12 -5.69 4.58 4.78
CA ALA A 12 -4.57 3.83 5.33
C ALA A 12 -3.26 4.26 4.67
N ILE A 13 -2.26 4.64 5.47
CA ILE A 13 -0.93 5.00 5.00
C ILE A 13 0.06 4.00 5.55
N LYS A 14 0.62 3.18 4.66
CA LYS A 14 1.75 2.31 4.96
C LYS A 14 3.05 3.03 4.64
N TYR A 15 4.01 3.04 5.56
CA TYR A 15 5.28 3.75 5.33
C TYR A 15 6.48 3.09 6.02
N GLY A 16 7.68 3.46 5.58
CA GLY A 16 8.95 2.87 6.03
C GLY A 16 9.56 1.98 4.94
N GLN A 17 9.82 0.71 5.25
CA GLN A 17 10.29 -0.27 4.26
C GLN A 17 9.14 -0.75 3.37
N VAL A 18 8.70 0.09 2.43
CA VAL A 18 7.76 -0.27 1.37
C VAL A 18 8.52 -0.35 0.06
N THR A 19 8.65 -1.55 -0.51
CA THR A 19 9.46 -1.72 -1.73
C THR A 19 8.63 -1.47 -2.99
N ARG A 20 9.29 -1.08 -4.09
CA ARG A 20 8.64 -0.99 -5.41
C ARG A 20 7.99 -2.30 -5.85
N GLN A 21 8.60 -3.44 -5.50
CA GLN A 21 8.06 -4.77 -5.80
C GLN A 21 6.76 -5.02 -5.04
N GLU A 22 6.70 -4.63 -3.77
CA GLU A 22 5.49 -4.72 -2.96
C GLU A 22 4.35 -3.89 -3.55
N VAL A 23 4.62 -2.65 -3.96
CA VAL A 23 3.64 -1.79 -4.63
C VAL A 23 3.12 -2.44 -5.91
N ALA A 24 4.02 -2.98 -6.73
CA ALA A 24 3.66 -3.66 -7.98
C ALA A 24 2.82 -4.92 -7.71
N ASN A 25 3.21 -5.72 -6.72
CA ASN A 25 2.50 -6.95 -6.34
C ASN A 25 1.09 -6.64 -5.84
N GLN A 26 0.92 -5.62 -4.99
CA GLN A 26 -0.40 -5.24 -4.50
C GLN A 26 -1.29 -4.67 -5.61
N ARG A 27 -0.76 -3.83 -6.51
CA ARG A 27 -1.49 -3.38 -7.70
C ARG A 27 -1.94 -4.57 -8.56
N ARG A 28 -1.07 -5.56 -8.74
CA ARG A 28 -1.40 -6.77 -9.49
C ARG A 28 -2.46 -7.60 -8.77
N ALA A 29 -2.33 -7.78 -7.46
CA ALA A 29 -3.30 -8.52 -6.63
C ALA A 29 -4.68 -7.88 -6.69
N TYR A 30 -4.77 -6.54 -6.62
CA TYR A 30 -6.02 -5.79 -6.78
C TYR A 30 -6.73 -6.10 -8.10
N GLN A 31 -5.98 -6.36 -9.17
CA GLN A 31 -6.54 -6.62 -10.50
C GLN A 31 -6.99 -8.07 -10.71
N ILE A 32 -6.38 -9.04 -10.02
CA ILE A 32 -6.54 -10.47 -10.35
C ILE A 32 -7.25 -11.30 -9.30
N LEU A 33 -7.30 -10.82 -8.05
CA LEU A 33 -7.99 -11.54 -6.98
C LEU A 33 -9.49 -11.27 -7.05
N ASP A 34 -10.28 -12.30 -6.75
CA ASP A 34 -11.73 -12.17 -6.63
C ASP A 34 -12.09 -11.35 -5.38
N SER A 35 -12.65 -10.17 -5.60
CA SER A 35 -13.03 -9.22 -4.54
C SER A 35 -14.13 -9.74 -3.61
N ASN A 36 -14.87 -10.79 -4.01
CA ASN A 36 -15.84 -11.46 -3.13
C ASN A 36 -15.18 -12.40 -2.12
N ILE A 37 -13.92 -12.78 -2.35
CA ILE A 37 -13.15 -13.67 -1.47
C ILE A 37 -12.14 -12.87 -0.66
N VAL A 38 -11.34 -12.01 -1.33
CA VAL A 38 -10.31 -11.20 -0.70
C VAL A 38 -10.36 -9.78 -1.26
N GLN A 39 -10.58 -8.80 -0.38
CA GLN A 39 -10.46 -7.39 -0.73
C GLN A 39 -9.01 -6.94 -0.57
N VAL A 40 -8.39 -6.52 -1.67
CA VAL A 40 -7.08 -5.88 -1.68
C VAL A 40 -7.30 -4.37 -1.64
N PRO A 41 -6.61 -3.61 -0.76
CA PRO A 41 -6.72 -2.15 -0.78
C PRO A 41 -6.20 -1.57 -2.10
N PHE A 42 -6.96 -0.65 -2.68
CA PHE A 42 -6.53 0.12 -3.85
C PHE A 42 -5.40 1.07 -3.47
N ILE A 43 -4.37 1.21 -4.31
CA ILE A 43 -3.28 2.15 -4.04
C ILE A 43 -3.60 3.48 -4.73
N TYR A 44 -4.03 4.47 -3.95
CA TYR A 44 -4.24 5.84 -4.44
C TYR A 44 -2.93 6.49 -4.89
N ARG A 45 -1.87 6.34 -4.09
CA ARG A 45 -0.57 6.97 -4.36
C ARG A 45 0.58 6.20 -3.74
N TYR A 46 1.70 6.17 -4.45
CA TYR A 46 3.01 5.75 -3.94
C TYR A 46 4.02 6.86 -4.18
N PHE A 47 4.78 7.23 -3.16
CA PHE A 47 5.81 8.27 -3.25
C PHE A 47 6.88 8.11 -2.18
N THR A 48 8.02 8.75 -2.39
CA THR A 48 9.12 8.81 -1.43
C THR A 48 9.23 10.24 -0.89
N SER A 49 9.38 10.40 0.42
CA SER A 49 9.67 11.68 1.07
C SER A 49 10.72 11.47 2.17
N GLU A 50 11.76 12.29 2.19
CA GLU A 50 12.85 12.21 3.17
C GLU A 50 13.46 10.80 3.32
N GLY A 51 13.62 10.09 2.19
CA GLY A 51 14.15 8.72 2.17
C GLY A 51 13.20 7.65 2.73
N THR A 52 11.97 8.03 3.08
CA THR A 52 10.91 7.11 3.51
C THR A 52 9.91 6.91 2.37
N ASP A 53 9.58 5.66 2.09
CA ASP A 53 8.54 5.31 1.13
C ASP A 53 7.17 5.29 1.79
N TYR A 54 6.16 5.79 1.07
CA TYR A 54 4.77 5.92 1.50
C TYR A 54 3.84 5.29 0.46
N LEU A 55 2.86 4.54 0.96
CA LEU A 55 1.83 3.88 0.17
C LEU A 55 0.47 4.20 0.79
N VAL A 56 -0.31 4.98 0.05
CA VAL A 56 -1.63 5.48 0.46
C VAL A 56 -2.71 4.61 -0.16
N MET A 57 -3.63 4.11 0.68
CA MET A 57 -4.69 3.16 0.36
C MET A 57 -6.01 3.50 1.04
#